data_AF-A0A383VDG9-F1
#
_entry.id   AF-A0A383VDG9-F1
#
_cell.length_a   1.000
_cell.length_b   1.000
_cell.length_c   1.000
_cell.angle_alpha   90.00
_cell.angle_beta   90.00
_cell.angle_gamma   90.00
#
_symmetry.space_group_name_H-M   'P 1'
#
loop_
_entity.id
_entity.type
_entity.pdbx_description
1 polymer ?
#
loop_
_entity_poly.entity_id
_entity_poly.type
_entity_poly.pdbx_seq_one_letter_code
_entity_poly.pdbx_strand_id
1 'polypeptide(L)'
;MYMSKAEYQGCGHVRLMLYKPQEYGLSSNYVPQELIKQFFSYWWPTPLGSPERKRIKFAIKRGPLQGKAVAIVNNEGPGCQGYSPKSFAAHHGSSIFVYHQNAVTDFRAKVLAPFFAEMAKQTFFTGKPLQFNMAQFIKQSDALAGTQLGYTINNLYPADSVGLFSVNYATKFDSKLTDE
;
A
#
# COMPACT_ATOMS: atom_id res chain seq x y z
N MET A 1 19.66 -8.21 11.96
CA MET A 1 18.91 -6.95 12.18
C MET A 1 17.52 -7.32 12.70
N TYR A 2 17.19 -7.01 13.97
CA TYR A 2 15.95 -7.47 14.60
C TYR A 2 14.70 -6.81 14.02
N MET A 3 14.80 -5.61 13.45
CA MET A 3 13.69 -4.82 12.91
C MET A 3 13.03 -5.41 11.65
N SER A 4 13.46 -6.56 11.13
CA SER A 4 12.78 -7.24 10.02
C SER A 4 11.84 -8.36 10.47
N LYS A 5 11.89 -8.79 11.74
CA LYS A 5 10.98 -9.85 12.23
C LYS A 5 9.58 -9.30 12.48
N ALA A 6 8.58 -10.18 12.44
CA ALA A 6 7.17 -9.84 12.53
C ALA A 6 6.80 -9.18 13.86
N GLU A 7 7.32 -9.70 14.96
CA GLU A 7 7.07 -9.23 16.33
C GLU A 7 7.55 -7.79 16.58
N TYR A 8 8.48 -7.29 15.75
CA TYR A 8 9.00 -5.92 15.83
C TYR A 8 8.34 -4.95 14.84
N GLN A 9 7.34 -5.39 14.07
CA GLN A 9 6.61 -4.51 13.16
C GLN A 9 5.43 -3.83 13.87
N GLY A 10 5.48 -2.49 13.95
CA GLY A 10 4.36 -1.69 14.45
C GLY A 10 3.17 -1.58 13.50
N CYS A 11 3.36 -1.87 12.20
CA CYS A 11 2.28 -1.89 11.22
C CYS A 11 1.60 -3.27 11.22
N GLY A 12 0.32 -3.32 11.58
CA GLY A 12 -0.47 -4.54 11.64
C GLY A 12 -0.51 -5.31 10.31
N HIS A 13 -0.66 -4.60 9.18
CA HIS A 13 -0.64 -5.21 7.85
C HIS A 13 0.69 -5.90 7.52
N VAL A 14 1.83 -5.21 7.78
CA VAL A 14 3.16 -5.80 7.56
C VAL A 14 3.39 -6.98 8.51
N ARG A 15 2.97 -6.85 9.78
CA ARG A 15 3.09 -7.94 10.76
C ARG A 15 2.32 -9.20 10.32
N LEU A 16 1.07 -9.04 9.89
CA LEU A 16 0.25 -10.13 9.38
C LEU A 16 0.88 -10.77 8.13
N MET A 17 1.35 -9.97 7.18
CA MET A 17 2.08 -10.44 6.00
C MET A 17 3.30 -11.28 6.35
N LEU A 18 4.06 -10.90 7.37
CA LEU A 18 5.24 -11.64 7.79
C LEU A 18 4.93 -12.94 8.54
N TYR A 19 3.82 -12.98 9.28
CA TYR A 19 3.36 -14.20 9.98
C TYR A 19 2.66 -15.19 9.05
N LYS A 20 1.93 -14.69 8.05
CA LYS A 20 1.04 -15.48 7.19
C LYS A 20 1.26 -15.13 5.71
N PRO A 21 2.49 -15.30 5.20
CA PRO A 21 2.87 -14.84 3.86
C PRO A 21 1.99 -15.43 2.74
N GLN A 22 1.53 -16.66 2.89
CA GLN A 22 0.70 -17.36 1.90
C GLN A 22 -0.65 -16.65 1.68
N GLU A 23 -1.25 -16.12 2.74
CA GLU A 23 -2.50 -15.35 2.69
C GLU A 23 -2.32 -14.01 1.96
N TYR A 24 -1.08 -13.56 1.83
CA TYR A 24 -0.69 -12.36 1.09
C TYR A 24 -0.16 -12.68 -0.31
N GLY A 25 -0.28 -13.93 -0.78
CA GLY A 25 0.19 -14.37 -2.09
C GLY A 25 1.71 -14.53 -2.18
N LEU A 26 2.39 -14.69 -1.04
CA LEU A 26 3.83 -14.88 -0.95
C LEU A 26 4.16 -16.33 -0.62
N SER A 27 5.16 -16.90 -1.28
CA SER A 27 5.62 -18.28 -1.04
C SER A 27 6.23 -18.45 0.36
N SER A 28 6.85 -17.41 0.90
CA SER A 28 7.45 -17.36 2.22
C SER A 28 7.56 -15.92 2.72
N ASN A 29 7.96 -15.75 3.98
CA ASN A 29 8.27 -14.44 4.53
C ASN A 29 9.70 -13.97 4.22
N TYR A 30 10.51 -14.76 3.49
CA TYR A 30 11.91 -14.42 3.22
C TYR A 30 12.05 -13.09 2.46
N VAL A 31 11.38 -12.96 1.32
CA VAL A 31 11.43 -11.76 0.48
C VAL A 31 10.99 -10.50 1.23
N PRO A 32 9.82 -10.45 1.91
CA PRO A 32 9.44 -9.25 2.64
C PRO A 32 10.36 -8.96 3.83
N GLN A 33 10.88 -9.96 4.54
CA GLN A 33 11.84 -9.72 5.62
C GLN A 33 13.16 -9.15 5.10
N GLU A 34 13.69 -9.68 4.01
CA GLU A 34 14.94 -9.18 3.42
C GLU A 34 14.74 -7.76 2.87
N LEU A 35 13.60 -7.46 2.25
CA LEU A 35 13.28 -6.10 1.81
C LEU A 35 13.27 -5.11 2.98
N ILE A 36 12.61 -5.44 4.09
CA ILE A 36 12.57 -4.61 5.30
C ILE A 36 13.98 -4.43 5.87
N LYS A 37 14.76 -5.51 5.93
CA LYS A 37 16.15 -5.48 6.40
C LYS A 37 17.03 -4.58 5.54
N GLN A 38 16.97 -4.72 4.22
CA GLN A 38 17.74 -3.89 3.29
C GLN A 38 17.33 -2.43 3.37
N PHE A 39 16.02 -2.16 3.46
CA PHE A 39 15.51 -0.82 3.66
C PHE A 39 16.08 -0.17 4.93
N PHE A 40 16.03 -0.83 6.09
CA PHE A 40 16.59 -0.26 7.31
C PHE A 40 18.12 -0.17 7.27
N SER A 41 18.80 -1.13 6.62
CA SER A 41 20.26 -1.12 6.47
C SER A 41 20.73 0.07 5.62
N TYR A 42 19.96 0.44 4.60
CA TYR A 42 20.19 1.64 3.80
C TYR A 42 19.76 2.90 4.56
N TRP A 43 18.53 2.92 5.05
CA TRP A 43 17.91 4.10 5.61
C TRP A 43 18.61 4.56 6.89
N TRP A 44 18.76 3.69 7.89
CA TRP A 44 19.22 4.04 9.24
C TRP A 44 20.56 4.83 9.25
N PRO A 45 21.62 4.41 8.52
CA PRO A 45 22.86 5.17 8.45
C PRO A 45 22.83 6.37 7.49
N THR A 46 21.81 6.51 6.65
CA THR A 46 21.69 7.66 5.72
C THR A 46 21.61 8.97 6.53
N PRO A 47 22.46 9.97 6.26
CA PRO A 47 22.53 11.20 7.04
C PRO A 47 21.21 11.96 7.13
N LEU A 48 20.94 12.53 8.30
CA LEU A 48 19.79 13.41 8.52
C LEU A 48 19.88 14.62 7.59
N GLY A 49 18.77 14.96 6.92
CA GLY A 49 18.69 16.10 6.00
C GLY A 49 19.19 15.85 4.58
N SER A 50 19.81 14.70 4.30
CA SER A 50 20.22 14.32 2.94
C SER A 50 19.03 14.21 1.97
N PRO A 51 19.25 14.42 0.66
CA PRO A 51 18.21 14.24 -0.36
C PRO A 51 17.55 12.86 -0.30
N GLU A 52 18.33 11.81 -0.04
CA GLU A 52 17.87 10.43 0.12
C GLU A 52 16.94 10.31 1.32
N ARG A 53 17.36 10.87 2.48
CA ARG A 53 16.57 10.89 3.72
C ARG A 53 15.31 11.75 3.64
N LYS A 54 15.18 12.64 2.66
CA LYS A 54 13.97 13.47 2.47
C LYS A 54 12.90 12.76 1.65
N ARG A 55 13.23 11.69 0.92
CA ARG A 55 12.28 10.96 0.05
C ARG A 55 11.32 10.05 0.82
N ILE A 56 11.64 9.68 2.05
CA ILE A 56 10.80 8.77 2.85
C ILE A 56 10.30 9.51 4.08
N LYS A 57 8.98 9.48 4.28
CA LYS A 57 8.31 9.98 5.47
C LYS A 57 8.03 8.83 6.42
N PHE A 58 8.73 8.81 7.56
CA PHE A 58 8.43 7.87 8.64
C PHE A 58 7.30 8.40 9.51
N ALA A 59 6.23 7.62 9.64
CA ALA A 59 5.16 7.90 10.59
C ALA A 59 5.34 7.02 11.83
N ILE A 60 5.63 7.64 12.97
CA ILE A 60 5.61 6.97 14.26
C ILE A 60 4.27 7.30 14.93
N LYS A 61 3.47 6.28 15.19
CA LYS A 61 2.18 6.40 15.87
C LYS A 61 2.29 5.76 17.25
N ARG A 62 1.70 6.40 18.26
CA ARG A 62 1.65 5.91 19.64
C ARG A 62 0.21 5.74 20.06
N GLY A 63 -0.02 4.79 20.96
CA GLY A 63 -1.36 4.48 21.48
C GLY A 63 -2.01 3.29 20.78
N PRO A 64 -3.15 2.82 21.32
CA PRO A 64 -3.89 1.71 20.77
C PRO A 64 -4.51 2.06 19.41
N LEU A 65 -4.69 1.05 18.57
CA LEU A 65 -5.45 1.16 17.34
C LEU A 65 -6.96 1.21 17.67
N GLN A 66 -7.65 2.31 17.35
CA GLN A 66 -9.05 2.55 17.76
C GLN A 66 -9.99 2.88 16.59
N GLY A 67 -9.79 2.24 15.43
CA GLY A 67 -10.68 2.44 14.28
C GLY A 67 -12.12 2.06 14.61
N LYS A 68 -13.07 2.90 14.21
CA LYS A 68 -14.52 2.75 14.44
C LYS A 68 -15.29 2.24 13.22
N ALA A 69 -14.66 2.29 12.06
CA ALA A 69 -15.19 1.84 10.79
C ALA A 69 -14.04 1.59 9.81
N VAL A 70 -14.31 0.81 8.77
CA VAL A 70 -13.45 0.69 7.59
C VAL A 70 -14.15 1.39 6.43
N ALA A 71 -13.50 2.40 5.85
CA ALA A 71 -13.97 3.11 4.67
C ALA A 71 -13.21 2.63 3.43
N ILE A 72 -13.93 2.03 2.49
CA ILE A 72 -13.46 1.75 1.13
C ILE A 72 -13.77 2.97 0.29
N VAL A 73 -12.74 3.74 -0.04
CA VAL A 73 -12.86 5.00 -0.74
C VAL A 73 -12.67 4.79 -2.24
N ASN A 74 -13.71 5.13 -2.99
CA ASN A 74 -13.76 5.07 -4.45
C ASN A 74 -13.91 6.46 -5.05
N ASN A 75 -13.27 6.68 -6.20
CA ASN A 75 -13.46 7.88 -7.01
C ASN A 75 -14.41 7.56 -8.14
N GLU A 76 -15.57 8.21 -8.09
CA GLU A 76 -16.58 8.13 -9.14
C GLU A 76 -16.59 9.46 -9.92
N GLY A 77 -16.73 9.38 -11.24
CA GLY A 77 -16.83 10.54 -12.10
C GLY A 77 -15.52 10.97 -12.81
N PRO A 78 -15.64 11.81 -13.84
CA PRO A 78 -14.54 12.12 -14.77
C PRO A 78 -13.48 13.07 -14.21
N GLY A 79 -13.76 13.76 -13.09
CA GLY A 79 -12.94 14.87 -12.57
C GLY A 79 -11.64 14.52 -11.85
N CYS A 80 -11.43 13.26 -11.48
CA CYS A 80 -10.33 12.88 -10.58
C CYS A 80 -9.61 11.59 -11.01
N GLN A 81 -9.60 11.26 -12.31
CA GLN A 81 -8.86 10.10 -12.80
C GLN A 81 -7.36 10.24 -12.48
N GLY A 82 -6.78 9.23 -11.82
CA GLY A 82 -5.38 9.23 -11.40
C GLY A 82 -5.09 9.94 -10.07
N TYR A 83 -6.09 10.55 -9.44
CA TYR A 83 -5.97 11.15 -8.12
C TYR A 83 -6.75 10.32 -7.10
N SER A 84 -6.46 10.49 -5.81
CA SER A 84 -7.28 9.93 -4.73
C SER A 84 -7.50 10.96 -3.64
N PRO A 85 -8.74 11.07 -3.11
CA PRO A 85 -9.09 12.09 -2.15
C PRO A 85 -8.25 11.89 -0.91
N LYS A 86 -7.71 12.99 -0.40
CA LYS A 86 -7.00 12.99 0.85
C LYS A 86 -8.01 12.73 1.97
N SER A 87 -7.94 11.54 2.56
CA SER A 87 -8.74 11.17 3.73
C SER A 87 -7.90 11.32 5.00
N PHE A 88 -8.54 11.72 6.09
CA PHE A 88 -7.89 11.74 7.41
C PHE A 88 -8.38 10.52 8.20
N ALA A 89 -7.46 9.62 8.53
CA ALA A 89 -7.78 8.43 9.32
C ALA A 89 -8.15 8.74 10.79
N ALA A 90 -7.96 9.98 11.25
CA ALA A 90 -8.33 10.42 12.59
C ALA A 90 -8.79 11.88 12.59
N HIS A 91 -9.90 12.16 13.28
CA HIS A 91 -10.45 13.51 13.46
C HIS A 91 -11.21 13.60 14.79
N HIS A 92 -10.91 14.60 15.63
CA HIS A 92 -11.54 14.84 16.94
C HIS A 92 -11.80 13.59 17.81
N GLY A 93 -10.81 12.70 17.95
CA GLY A 93 -10.93 11.49 18.79
C GLY A 93 -11.66 10.30 18.15
N SER A 94 -12.21 10.46 16.94
CA SER A 94 -12.68 9.35 16.11
C SER A 94 -11.57 8.94 15.13
N SER A 95 -11.47 7.64 14.84
CA SER A 95 -10.56 7.14 13.82
C SER A 95 -11.22 6.08 12.95
N ILE A 96 -10.81 5.99 11.70
CA ILE A 96 -11.30 5.02 10.72
C ILE A 96 -10.11 4.36 10.02
N PHE A 97 -10.31 3.14 9.56
CA PHE A 97 -9.42 2.52 8.58
C PHE A 97 -9.82 3.01 7.21
N VAL A 98 -8.85 3.42 6.39
CA VAL A 98 -9.12 3.88 5.03
C VAL A 98 -8.40 3.00 4.04
N TYR A 99 -9.12 2.52 3.04
CA TYR A 99 -8.59 1.85 1.87
C TYR A 99 -8.94 2.65 0.61
N HIS A 100 -7.92 3.14 -0.09
CA HIS A 100 -8.08 3.87 -1.35
C HIS A 100 -7.94 2.91 -2.53
N GLN A 101 -9.05 2.35 -3.00
CA GLN A 101 -9.03 1.30 -4.03
C GLN A 101 -8.42 1.81 -5.35
N ASN A 102 -8.86 2.97 -5.82
CA ASN A 102 -8.34 3.55 -7.07
C ASN A 102 -6.84 3.86 -7.00
N ALA A 103 -6.34 4.39 -5.86
CA ALA A 103 -4.92 4.67 -5.69
C ALA A 103 -4.04 3.42 -5.85
N VAL A 104 -4.50 2.29 -5.32
CA VAL A 104 -3.77 1.02 -5.43
C VAL A 104 -3.73 0.53 -6.87
N THR A 105 -4.88 0.54 -7.56
CA THR A 105 -4.97 0.18 -8.98
C THR A 105 -4.10 1.10 -9.85
N ASP A 106 -4.18 2.42 -9.64
CA ASP A 106 -3.38 3.40 -10.38
C ASP A 106 -1.88 3.20 -10.15
N PHE A 107 -1.45 3.02 -8.91
CA PHE A 107 -0.05 2.78 -8.59
C PHE A 107 0.48 1.49 -9.27
N ARG A 108 -0.34 0.44 -9.30
CA ARG A 108 0.04 -0.81 -9.97
C ARG A 108 0.17 -0.66 -11.47
N ALA A 109 -0.78 0.01 -12.10
CA ALA A 109 -0.77 0.22 -13.54
C ALA A 109 0.33 1.20 -13.99
N LYS A 110 0.56 2.27 -13.23
CA LYS A 110 1.44 3.39 -13.66
C LYS A 110 2.86 3.30 -13.11
N VAL A 111 3.08 2.56 -12.02
CA VAL A 111 4.41 2.46 -11.38
C VAL A 111 4.89 1.02 -11.34
N LEU A 112 4.11 0.11 -10.74
CA LEU A 112 4.58 -1.25 -10.46
C LEU A 112 4.76 -2.09 -11.73
N ALA A 113 3.75 -2.13 -12.60
CA ALA A 113 3.81 -2.93 -13.82
C ALA A 113 4.88 -2.41 -14.80
N PRO A 114 5.04 -1.09 -15.02
CA PRO A 114 6.15 -0.56 -15.82
C PRO A 114 7.53 -0.86 -15.22
N PHE A 115 7.68 -0.77 -13.89
CA PHE A 115 8.92 -1.15 -13.23
C PHE A 115 9.29 -2.61 -13.51
N PHE A 116 8.35 -3.55 -13.34
CA PHE A 116 8.62 -4.96 -13.62
C PHE A 116 8.80 -5.26 -15.09
N ALA A 117 8.10 -4.55 -15.98
CA ALA A 117 8.33 -4.66 -17.42
C ALA A 117 9.77 -4.26 -17.80
N GLU A 118 10.29 -3.21 -17.16
CA GLU A 118 11.69 -2.79 -17.37
C GLU A 118 12.68 -3.79 -16.78
N MET A 119 12.43 -4.27 -15.56
CA MET A 119 13.26 -5.31 -14.93
C MET A 119 13.27 -6.61 -15.75
N ALA A 120 12.15 -6.98 -16.39
CA ALA A 120 12.06 -8.18 -17.22
C ALA A 120 12.90 -8.10 -18.50
N LYS A 121 13.17 -6.90 -19.02
CA LYS A 121 14.10 -6.71 -20.16
C LYS A 121 15.55 -6.98 -19.75
N GLN A 122 15.86 -6.80 -18.46
CA GLN A 122 17.21 -7.00 -17.97
C GLN A 122 17.55 -8.49 -17.92
N THR A 123 18.78 -8.83 -18.34
CA THR A 123 19.25 -10.22 -18.40
C THR A 123 19.95 -10.69 -17.12
N PHE A 124 20.03 -9.83 -16.09
CA PHE A 124 20.86 -10.05 -14.89
C PHE A 124 20.61 -11.38 -14.17
N PHE A 125 19.38 -11.91 -14.20
CA PHE A 125 19.02 -13.10 -13.42
C PHE A 125 18.96 -14.40 -14.24
N THR A 126 18.77 -14.32 -15.56
CA THR A 126 18.42 -15.48 -16.41
C THR A 126 19.24 -15.57 -17.69
N GLY A 127 20.12 -14.59 -17.97
CA GLY A 127 20.88 -14.50 -19.22
C GLY A 127 20.04 -14.21 -20.46
N LYS A 128 18.70 -14.09 -20.32
CA LYS A 128 17.74 -13.79 -21.39
C LYS A 128 16.60 -12.93 -20.84
N PRO A 129 16.04 -12.00 -21.62
CA PRO A 129 14.87 -11.24 -21.22
C PRO A 129 13.70 -12.16 -20.85
N LEU A 130 13.01 -11.83 -19.76
CA LEU A 130 11.80 -12.51 -19.35
C LEU A 130 10.62 -11.99 -20.17
N GLN A 131 9.73 -12.91 -20.57
CA GLN A 131 8.45 -12.55 -21.15
C GLN A 131 7.55 -11.98 -20.06
N PHE A 132 7.26 -10.67 -20.12
CA PHE A 132 6.41 -9.99 -19.15
C PHE A 132 5.11 -9.52 -19.82
N ASN A 133 3.99 -10.08 -19.36
CA ASN A 133 2.66 -9.65 -19.80
C ASN A 133 2.11 -8.62 -18.80
N MET A 134 2.14 -7.35 -19.20
CA MET A 134 1.71 -6.23 -18.37
C MET A 134 0.23 -6.30 -17.98
N ALA A 135 -0.65 -6.67 -18.92
CA ALA A 135 -2.09 -6.76 -18.67
C ALA A 135 -2.43 -7.90 -17.70
N GLN A 136 -1.77 -9.06 -17.86
CA GLN A 136 -1.93 -10.19 -16.96
C GLN A 136 -1.39 -9.87 -15.56
N PHE A 137 -0.23 -9.21 -15.47
CA PHE A 137 0.34 -8.78 -14.19
C PHE A 137 -0.61 -7.85 -13.43
N ILE A 138 -1.14 -6.81 -14.09
CA ILE A 138 -2.09 -5.88 -13.46
C ILE A 138 -3.34 -6.63 -12.98
N LYS A 139 -3.94 -7.48 -13.83
CA LYS A 139 -5.12 -8.27 -13.46
C LYS A 139 -4.88 -9.16 -12.24
N GLN A 140 -3.75 -9.89 -12.21
CA GLN A 140 -3.40 -10.77 -11.10
C GLN A 140 -3.08 -9.98 -9.82
N SER A 141 -2.36 -8.86 -9.95
CA SER A 141 -2.05 -7.98 -8.83
C SER A 141 -3.31 -7.37 -8.22
N ASP A 142 -4.29 -6.97 -9.04
CA ASP A 142 -5.57 -6.42 -8.58
C ASP A 142 -6.44 -7.45 -7.88
N ALA A 143 -6.52 -8.68 -8.40
CA ALA A 143 -7.16 -9.77 -7.69
C ALA A 143 -6.51 -10.02 -6.31
N LEU A 144 -5.18 -9.96 -6.24
CA LEU A 144 -4.44 -10.17 -5.00
C LEU A 144 -4.69 -9.06 -3.96
N ALA A 145 -4.92 -7.79 -4.36
CA ALA A 145 -5.28 -6.73 -3.41
C ALA A 145 -6.53 -7.08 -2.60
N GLY A 146 -7.57 -7.57 -3.26
CA GLY A 146 -8.83 -7.91 -2.61
C GLY A 146 -8.61 -8.95 -1.52
N THR A 147 -7.85 -10.00 -1.84
CA THR A 147 -7.48 -11.05 -0.88
C THR A 147 -6.66 -10.51 0.28
N GLN A 148 -5.62 -9.71 0.00
CA GLN A 148 -4.75 -9.12 1.03
C GLN A 148 -5.52 -8.18 1.97
N LEU A 149 -6.44 -7.38 1.41
CA LEU A 149 -7.29 -6.47 2.18
C LEU A 149 -8.26 -7.25 3.06
N GLY A 150 -8.98 -8.22 2.49
CA GLY A 150 -9.92 -9.06 3.23
C GLY A 150 -9.24 -9.80 4.38
N TYR A 151 -8.08 -10.39 4.13
CA TYR A 151 -7.30 -11.04 5.19
C TYR A 151 -6.88 -10.04 6.28
N THR A 152 -6.41 -8.85 5.88
CA THR A 152 -6.01 -7.82 6.85
C THR A 152 -7.20 -7.37 7.71
N ILE A 153 -8.35 -7.07 7.11
CA ILE A 153 -9.54 -6.62 7.86
C ILE A 153 -9.98 -7.70 8.85
N ASN A 154 -10.06 -8.95 8.41
CA ASN A 154 -10.57 -10.06 9.23
C ASN A 154 -9.62 -10.50 10.36
N ASN A 155 -8.36 -10.06 10.36
CA ASN A 155 -7.34 -10.51 11.31
C ASN A 155 -6.62 -9.35 12.03
N LEU A 156 -7.03 -8.11 11.80
CA LEU A 156 -6.46 -6.94 12.45
C LEU A 156 -7.47 -6.30 13.39
N TYR A 157 -7.45 -6.67 14.67
CA TYR A 157 -8.26 -5.99 15.68
C TYR A 157 -7.93 -4.49 15.78
N PRO A 158 -8.91 -3.56 15.83
CA PRO A 158 -10.37 -3.79 15.83
C PRO A 158 -11.05 -3.78 14.45
N ALA A 159 -10.31 -3.73 13.34
CA ALA A 159 -10.89 -3.71 11.98
C ALA A 159 -11.82 -4.90 11.70
N ASP A 160 -11.58 -6.04 12.34
CA ASP A 160 -12.37 -7.28 12.27
C ASP A 160 -13.75 -7.19 12.94
N SER A 161 -13.99 -6.14 13.73
CA SER A 161 -15.18 -5.99 14.57
C SER A 161 -15.98 -4.72 14.28
N VAL A 162 -15.60 -3.96 13.26
CA VAL A 162 -16.26 -2.69 12.89
C VAL A 162 -16.91 -2.77 11.51
N GLY A 163 -17.87 -1.89 11.26
CA GLY A 163 -18.59 -1.84 9.98
C GLY A 163 -17.69 -1.44 8.81
N LEU A 164 -17.95 -2.06 7.66
CA LEU A 164 -17.34 -1.76 6.36
C LEU A 164 -18.29 -0.84 5.56
N PHE A 165 -17.79 0.28 5.06
CA PHE A 165 -18.58 1.28 4.33
C PHE A 165 -17.91 1.62 3.00
N SER A 166 -18.68 1.59 1.92
CA SER A 166 -18.25 2.16 0.62
C SER A 166 -18.49 3.66 0.62
N VAL A 167 -17.45 4.44 0.34
CA VAL A 167 -17.51 5.91 0.27
C VAL A 167 -17.12 6.32 -1.14
N ASN A 168 -18.12 6.77 -1.89
CA ASN A 168 -17.95 7.16 -3.28
C ASN A 168 -17.83 8.68 -3.36
N TYR A 169 -16.70 9.17 -3.86
CA TYR A 169 -16.49 10.59 -4.12
C TYR A 169 -16.80 10.87 -5.59
N ALA A 170 -17.98 11.44 -5.83
CA ALA A 170 -18.35 11.98 -7.13
C ALA A 170 -17.81 13.41 -7.27
N THR A 171 -16.66 13.59 -7.92
CA THR A 171 -16.23 14.96 -8.28
C THR A 171 -16.97 15.42 -9.53
N LYS A 172 -17.89 16.37 -9.36
CA LYS A 172 -18.31 17.23 -10.49
C LYS A 172 -17.11 18.11 -10.86
N PHE A 173 -16.75 18.15 -12.13
CA PHE A 173 -15.95 19.26 -12.64
C PHE A 173 -16.80 20.52 -12.41
N ASP A 174 -16.48 21.31 -11.39
CA ASP A 174 -17.02 22.66 -11.28
C ASP A 174 -16.11 23.55 -12.11
N SER A 175 -16.58 23.98 -13.28
CA SER A 175 -15.84 24.84 -14.22
C SER A 175 -15.58 26.26 -13.66
N LYS A 176 -15.84 26.48 -12.37
CA LYS A 176 -15.72 27.76 -11.67
C LYS A 176 -14.43 27.93 -10.88
N LEU A 177 -13.52 26.96 -10.91
CA LEU A 177 -12.26 26.98 -10.12
C LEU A 177 -10.99 27.04 -10.98
N THR A 178 -11.08 27.41 -12.26
CA THR A 178 -9.90 27.55 -13.15
C THR A 178 -9.41 28.98 -13.36
N ASP A 179 -9.90 29.94 -12.59
CA ASP A 179 -9.43 31.33 -12.65
C ASP A 179 -8.69 31.71 -11.35
N GLU A 180 -7.46 31.21 -11.17
CA GLU A 180 -6.36 31.88 -10.42
C GLU A 180 -4.99 31.51 -11.02
#